data_AF-A0A2Z6NSF1-F1
#
_entry.id   AF-A0A2Z6NSF1-F1
#
_cell.length_a   1.000
_cell.length_b   1.000
_cell.length_c   1.000
_cell.angle_alpha   90.00
_cell.angle_beta   90.00
_cell.angle_gamma   90.00
#
_symmetry.space_group_name_H-M   'P 1'
#
loop_
_entity.id
_entity.type
_entity.pdbx_description
1 polymer ?
#
loop_
_entity_poly.entity_id
_entity_poly.type
_entity_poly.pdbx_seq_one_letter_code
_entity_poly.pdbx_strand_id
1 'polypeptide(L)'
;MFSFLKNTAGVQDSPQLQAHALKVFGMVRDSAVQLRATGNVILGDATLGAIHIQKGVVDPHFVVVKEALLKTIKEAAGDKWSEDLSTAWEVAYEGLATSIKKAMS
;
A
#
# COMPACT_ATOMS: atom_id res chain seq x y z
N MET A 1 8.17 -0.31 -11.87
CA MET A 1 7.00 0.44 -12.23
C MET A 1 6.11 -0.47 -13.02
N PHE A 2 4.81 -0.20 -13.02
CA PHE A 2 3.76 -0.98 -13.70
C PHE A 2 4.07 -1.22 -15.19
N SER A 3 4.80 -2.30 -15.48
CA SER A 3 5.28 -2.60 -16.84
C SER A 3 4.15 -2.96 -17.80
N PHE A 4 3.01 -3.40 -17.27
CA PHE A 4 1.81 -3.73 -18.02
C PHE A 4 1.04 -2.50 -18.53
N LEU A 5 1.38 -1.29 -18.08
CA LEU A 5 0.83 -0.04 -18.63
C LEU A 5 1.61 0.46 -19.85
N LYS A 6 2.71 -0.20 -20.23
CA LYS A 6 3.44 0.16 -21.45
C LYS A 6 2.51 -0.06 -22.64
N ASN A 7 2.30 1.00 -23.43
CA ASN A 7 1.48 1.02 -24.64
C ASN A 7 -0.05 0.88 -24.41
N THR A 8 -0.54 1.14 -23.19
CA THR A 8 -2.00 1.20 -22.93
C THR A 8 -2.53 2.63 -23.02
N ALA A 9 -3.80 2.80 -23.37
CA ALA A 9 -4.45 4.12 -23.49
C ALA A 9 -4.66 4.85 -22.13
N GLY A 10 -4.43 4.18 -21.00
CA GLY A 10 -4.58 4.77 -19.68
C GLY A 10 -4.58 3.75 -18.55
N VAL A 11 -4.93 4.21 -17.36
CA VAL A 11 -4.88 3.41 -16.11
C VAL A 11 -6.26 2.97 -15.61
N GLN A 12 -7.32 3.64 -16.04
CA GLN A 12 -8.64 3.62 -15.40
C GLN A 12 -9.31 2.24 -15.43
N ASP A 13 -9.11 1.49 -16.52
CA ASP A 13 -9.72 0.16 -16.72
C ASP A 13 -8.70 -0.98 -16.74
N SER A 14 -7.46 -0.76 -16.25
CA SER A 14 -6.43 -1.81 -16.24
C SER A 14 -6.74 -2.87 -15.18
N PRO A 15 -7.04 -4.13 -15.56
CA PRO A 15 -7.34 -5.18 -14.58
C PRO A 15 -6.13 -5.49 -13.69
N GLN A 16 -4.92 -5.38 -14.24
CA GLN A 16 -3.67 -5.60 -13.50
C GLN A 16 -3.44 -4.50 -12.45
N LEU A 17 -3.76 -3.24 -12.79
CA LEU A 17 -3.65 -2.15 -11.82
C LEU A 17 -4.70 -2.30 -10.71
N GLN A 18 -5.93 -2.64 -11.06
CA GLN A 18 -6.99 -2.92 -10.08
C GLN A 18 -6.62 -4.07 -9.15
N ALA A 19 -6.11 -5.18 -9.68
CA ALA A 19 -5.63 -6.31 -8.88
C ALA A 19 -4.49 -5.91 -7.93
N HIS A 20 -3.55 -5.07 -8.40
CA HIS A 20 -2.50 -4.54 -7.55
C HIS A 20 -3.07 -3.64 -6.43
N ALA A 21 -3.99 -2.73 -6.77
CA ALA A 21 -4.63 -1.85 -5.79
C ALA A 21 -5.36 -2.66 -4.72
N LEU A 22 -6.14 -3.68 -5.09
CA LEU A 22 -6.81 -4.59 -4.15
C LEU A 22 -5.82 -5.26 -3.19
N LYS A 23 -4.66 -5.71 -3.70
CA LYS A 23 -3.62 -6.30 -2.85
C LYS A 23 -3.05 -5.26 -1.88
N VAL A 24 -2.79 -4.02 -2.32
CA VAL A 24 -2.31 -2.94 -1.45
C VAL A 24 -3.32 -2.63 -0.33
N PHE A 25 -4.58 -2.37 -0.67
CA PHE A 25 -5.63 -2.09 0.33
C PHE A 25 -5.82 -3.25 1.31
N GLY A 26 -5.85 -4.48 0.81
CA GLY A 26 -5.95 -5.68 1.64
C GLY A 26 -4.79 -5.81 2.61
N MET A 27 -3.55 -5.67 2.13
CA MET A 27 -2.38 -5.77 2.99
C MET A 27 -2.27 -4.66 4.03
N VAL A 28 -2.73 -3.43 3.72
CA VAL A 28 -2.75 -2.34 4.73
C VAL A 28 -3.81 -2.63 5.79
N ARG A 29 -5.00 -3.11 5.41
CA ARG A 29 -6.00 -3.58 6.38
C ARG A 29 -5.43 -4.67 7.28
N ASP A 30 -4.75 -5.67 6.69
CA ASP A 30 -4.18 -6.79 7.45
C ASP A 30 -3.07 -6.33 8.38
N SER A 31 -2.27 -5.33 7.97
CA SER A 31 -1.30 -4.65 8.83
C SER A 31 -1.97 -4.01 10.06
N ALA A 32 -3.09 -3.31 9.88
CA ALA A 32 -3.86 -2.75 11.00
C ALA A 32 -4.35 -3.84 11.97
N VAL A 33 -4.81 -4.98 11.44
CA VAL A 33 -5.22 -6.14 12.25
C VAL A 33 -4.04 -6.70 13.05
N GLN A 34 -2.88 -6.86 12.41
CA GLN A 34 -1.68 -7.36 13.07
C GLN A 34 -1.19 -6.42 14.18
N LEU A 35 -1.18 -5.11 13.92
CA LEU A 35 -0.83 -4.10 14.92
C LEU A 35 -1.75 -4.16 16.13
N ARG A 36 -3.06 -4.25 15.92
CA ARG A 36 -4.02 -4.39 17.00
C ARG A 36 -3.80 -5.67 17.82
N ALA A 37 -3.46 -6.77 17.17
CA ALA A 37 -3.31 -8.07 17.83
C ALA A 37 -1.96 -8.26 18.51
N THR A 38 -0.88 -7.72 17.94
CA THR A 38 0.50 -8.09 18.28
C THR A 38 1.44 -6.91 18.50
N GLY A 39 1.00 -5.69 18.19
CA GLY A 39 1.85 -4.49 18.19
C GLY A 39 2.91 -4.45 17.08
N ASN A 40 2.93 -5.44 16.18
CA ASN A 40 3.94 -5.57 15.13
C ASN A 40 3.28 -5.86 13.77
N VAL A 41 4.03 -5.58 12.70
CA VAL A 41 3.65 -5.96 11.32
C VAL A 41 4.69 -6.92 10.80
N ILE A 42 4.24 -8.08 10.34
CA ILE A 42 5.08 -9.13 9.75
C ILE A 42 4.67 -9.31 8.30
N LEU A 43 5.65 -9.24 7.41
CA LEU A 43 5.45 -9.48 5.99
C LEU A 43 5.29 -10.99 5.74
N GLY A 44 4.10 -11.43 5.35
CA GLY A 44 3.83 -12.84 5.07
C GLY A 44 4.48 -13.36 3.77
N ASP A 45 4.72 -12.47 2.81
CA ASP A 45 5.33 -12.80 1.51
C ASP A 45 6.71 -12.16 1.41
N ALA A 46 7.75 -12.94 1.74
CA ALA A 46 9.13 -12.48 1.70
C ALA A 46 9.62 -12.11 0.29
N THR A 47 8.92 -12.52 -0.78
CA THR A 47 9.30 -12.20 -2.16
C THR A 47 8.96 -10.76 -2.56
N LEU A 48 8.09 -10.09 -1.80
CA LEU A 48 7.62 -8.75 -2.13
C LEU A 48 8.76 -7.73 -2.24
N GLY A 49 9.74 -7.78 -1.34
CA GLY A 49 10.89 -6.88 -1.41
C GLY A 49 11.65 -7.01 -2.74
N ALA A 50 12.02 -8.24 -3.12
CA ALA A 50 12.68 -8.54 -4.39
C ALA A 50 11.85 -8.09 -5.60
N ILE A 51 10.52 -8.28 -5.58
CA ILE A 51 9.61 -7.82 -6.64
C ILE A 51 9.64 -6.28 -6.72
N HIS A 52 9.60 -5.57 -5.59
CA HIS A 52 9.66 -4.11 -5.58
C HIS A 52 11.01 -3.59 -6.14
N ILE A 53 12.13 -4.23 -5.79
CA ILE A 53 13.45 -3.94 -6.38
C ILE A 53 13.47 -4.20 -7.88
N GLN A 54 12.98 -5.37 -8.34
CA GLN A 54 12.93 -5.73 -9.76
C GLN A 54 12.10 -4.71 -10.57
N LYS A 55 11.07 -4.14 -9.94
CA LYS A 55 10.26 -3.08 -10.50
C LYS A 55 10.89 -1.70 -10.26
N GLY A 56 12.08 -1.55 -9.69
CA GLY A 56 12.71 -0.23 -9.49
C GLY A 56 11.90 0.69 -8.57
N VAL A 57 11.21 0.14 -7.58
CA VAL A 57 10.57 0.92 -6.53
C VAL A 57 11.66 1.44 -5.60
N VAL A 58 11.55 2.71 -5.18
CA VAL A 58 12.46 3.40 -4.26
C VAL A 58 11.66 4.05 -3.14
N ASP A 59 12.32 4.44 -2.05
CA ASP A 59 11.70 5.01 -0.86
C ASP A 59 10.69 6.15 -1.13
N PRO A 60 10.98 7.14 -2.00
CA PRO A 60 10.01 8.19 -2.33
C PRO A 60 8.67 7.67 -2.88
N HIS A 61 8.64 6.52 -3.56
CA HIS A 61 7.39 5.97 -4.09
C HIS A 61 6.44 5.51 -2.97
N PHE A 62 6.95 5.07 -1.82
CA PHE A 62 6.11 4.71 -0.68
C PHE A 62 5.41 5.95 -0.09
N VAL A 63 6.08 7.10 -0.08
CA VAL A 63 5.47 8.37 0.38
C VAL A 63 4.30 8.76 -0.50
N VAL A 64 4.49 8.73 -1.83
CA VAL A 64 3.43 9.06 -2.80
C VAL A 64 2.24 8.10 -2.69
N VAL A 65 2.50 6.80 -2.49
CA VAL A 65 1.43 5.81 -2.31
C VAL A 65 0.68 6.03 -0.99
N LYS A 66 1.37 6.41 0.10
CA LYS A 66 0.73 6.75 1.39
C LYS A 66 -0.27 7.90 1.21
N GLU A 67 0.18 8.99 0.58
CA GLU A 67 -0.63 10.18 0.35
C GLU A 67 -1.87 9.86 -0.52
N ALA A 68 -1.67 9.13 -1.62
CA ALA A 68 -2.75 8.70 -2.50
C ALA A 68 -3.75 7.80 -1.77
N LEU A 69 -3.26 6.83 -0.99
CA LEU A 69 -4.09 5.92 -0.21
C LEU A 69 -4.98 6.70 0.77
N LEU A 70 -4.40 7.58 1.59
CA LEU A 70 -5.16 8.36 2.58
C LEU A 70 -6.20 9.27 1.91
N LYS A 71 -5.84 9.90 0.78
CA LYS A 71 -6.80 10.71 0.00
C LYS A 71 -7.97 9.86 -0.51
N THR A 72 -7.69 8.69 -1.09
CA THR A 72 -8.74 7.78 -1.58
C THR A 72 -9.66 7.31 -0.45
N ILE A 73 -9.11 6.98 0.72
CA ILE A 73 -9.91 6.54 1.87
C ILE A 73 -10.77 7.69 2.40
N LYS A 74 -10.23 8.91 2.44
CA LYS A 74 -10.98 10.11 2.81
C LYS A 74 -12.19 10.33 1.91
N GLU A 75 -11.97 10.26 0.59
CA GLU A 75 -13.06 10.37 -0.39
C GLU A 75 -14.10 9.25 -0.22
N ALA A 76 -13.65 8.01 -0.01
CA ALA A 76 -14.54 6.86 0.15
C ALA A 76 -15.30 6.85 1.50
N ALA A 77 -14.71 7.38 2.57
CA ALA A 77 -15.31 7.42 3.89
C ALA A 77 -16.40 8.50 4.01
N GLY A 78 -16.29 9.58 3.21
CA GLY A 78 -17.22 10.70 3.25
C GLY A 78 -17.36 11.25 4.67
N ASP A 79 -18.60 11.34 5.15
CA ASP A 79 -18.94 11.87 6.49
C ASP A 79 -18.38 11.04 7.66
N LYS A 80 -17.89 9.82 7.39
CA LYS A 80 -17.27 8.96 8.41
C LYS A 80 -15.77 9.24 8.58
N TRP A 81 -15.19 10.14 7.79
CA TRP A 81 -13.79 10.50 7.92
C TRP A 81 -13.51 11.22 9.25
N SER A 82 -12.41 10.85 9.89
CA SER A 82 -11.91 11.50 11.11
C SER A 82 -10.38 11.50 11.12
N GLU A 83 -9.79 12.33 11.98
CA GLU A 83 -8.33 12.34 12.21
C GLU A 83 -7.84 11.01 12.78
N ASP A 84 -8.63 10.37 13.65
CA ASP A 84 -8.34 9.03 14.18
C ASP A 84 -8.31 7.98 13.06
N LEU A 85 -9.28 8.03 12.14
CA LEU A 85 -9.31 7.13 10.99
C LEU A 85 -8.11 7.35 10.07
N SER A 86 -7.74 8.61 9.82
CA SER A 86 -6.54 8.96 9.04
C SER A 86 -5.29 8.36 9.67
N THR A 87 -5.11 8.59 10.98
CA THR A 87 -3.96 8.14 11.76
C THR A 87 -3.87 6.61 11.76
N ALA A 88 -5.00 5.91 11.94
CA ALA A 88 -5.03 4.45 11.94
C ALA A 88 -4.57 3.86 10.58
N TRP A 89 -5.02 4.43 9.46
CA TRP A 89 -4.60 4.00 8.13
C TRP A 89 -3.14 4.36 7.83
N GLU A 90 -2.69 5.52 8.29
CA GLU A 90 -1.29 5.95 8.16
C GLU A 90 -0.35 5.00 8.91
N VAL A 91 -0.60 4.73 10.19
CA VAL A 91 0.22 3.82 11.01
C VAL A 91 0.23 2.41 10.41
N ALA A 92 -0.92 1.93 9.94
CA ALA A 92 -1.00 0.61 9.29
C ALA A 92 -0.18 0.56 7.99
N TYR A 93 -0.26 1.60 7.16
CA TYR A 93 0.53 1.70 5.94
C TYR A 93 2.03 1.76 6.25
N GLU A 94 2.45 2.59 7.21
CA GLU A 94 3.85 2.77 7.56
C GLU A 94 4.49 1.50 8.13
N GLY A 95 3.76 0.76 8.97
CA GLY A 95 4.21 -0.55 9.46
C GLY A 95 4.42 -1.56 8.32
N LEU A 96 3.50 -1.60 7.35
CA LEU A 96 3.64 -2.43 6.16
C LEU A 96 4.81 -1.98 5.28
N ALA A 97 4.90 -0.69 4.97
CA ALA A 97 5.96 -0.13 4.13
C ALA A 97 7.34 -0.36 4.74
N THR A 98 7.47 -0.20 6.07
CA THR A 98 8.70 -0.52 6.81
C THR A 98 9.09 -1.98 6.64
N SER A 99 8.12 -2.90 6.76
CA SER A 99 8.34 -4.33 6.59
C SER A 99 8.77 -4.69 5.17
N ILE A 100 8.16 -4.08 4.15
CA ILE A 100 8.54 -4.28 2.73
C ILE A 100 9.93 -3.72 2.47
N LYS A 101 10.22 -2.48 2.90
CA LYS A 101 11.55 -1.85 2.72
C LYS A 101 12.66 -2.65 3.37
N LYS A 102 12.42 -3.22 4.55
CA LYS A 102 13.36 -4.15 5.21
C LYS A 102 13.61 -5.42 4.39
N ALA A 103 12.65 -5.86 3.57
CA ALA A 103 12.82 -6.99 2.66
C ALA A 103 13.40 -6.58 1.29
N MET A 104 13.57 -5.28 1.02
CA MET A 104 14.18 -4.75 -0.21
C MET A 104 15.72 -4.61 -0.10
N SER A 105 16.31 -5.11 0.97
CA SER A 105 17.76 -5.14 1.22
C SER A 105 18.44 -6.38 0.65
#